data_AF-A0A932CM77-F1
#
_entry.id   AF-A0A932CM77-F1
#
_cell.length_a   1.000
_cell.length_b   1.000
_cell.length_c   1.000
_cell.angle_alpha   90.00
_cell.angle_beta   90.00
_cell.angle_gamma   90.00
#
_symmetry.space_group_name_H-M   'P 1'
#
loop_
_entity.id
_entity.type
_entity.pdbx_description
1 polymer ?
#
loop_
_entity_poly.entity_id
_entity_poly.type
_entity_poly.pdbx_seq_one_letter_code
_entity_poly.pdbx_strand_id
1 'polypeptide(L)'
;MTIKDRLSQDLQTAMRQGNELRRSVVRLVKSSVQYEEIARGRPLDDPGVIDVINRMVRQHRESIEAFRKGNRPELVQREEGELAVLMEYLPQQLSEAELVELARQAVQETGARLPSDQGKVMGRLMPKVRGRAEGAQVSAIVARLLKEQASS
;
A
#
# COMPACT_ATOMS: atom_id res chain seq x y z
N MET A 1 -14.27 8.27 12.17
CA MET A 1 -14.23 6.82 12.41
C MET A 1 -12.88 6.32 11.94
N THR A 2 -12.12 5.61 12.77
CA THR A 2 -10.77 5.13 12.41
C THR A 2 -10.87 3.90 11.50
N ILE A 3 -9.76 3.52 10.86
CA ILE A 3 -9.71 2.27 10.06
C ILE A 3 -9.93 1.05 10.98
N LYS A 4 -9.41 1.07 12.21
CA LYS A 4 -9.62 -0.01 13.19
C LYS A 4 -11.10 -0.16 13.59
N ASP A 5 -11.82 0.95 13.72
CA ASP A 5 -13.27 0.93 13.97
C ASP A 5 -14.00 0.33 12.76
N ARG A 6 -13.62 0.74 11.54
CA ARG A 6 -14.18 0.22 10.30
C ARG A 6 -14.00 -1.28 10.15
N LEU A 7 -12.79 -1.78 10.36
CA LEU A 7 -12.50 -3.21 10.35
C LEU A 7 -13.35 -3.98 11.38
N SER A 8 -13.63 -3.37 12.54
CA SER A 8 -14.45 -4.00 13.58
C SER A 8 -15.93 -4.07 13.20
N GLN A 9 -16.48 -3.00 12.63
CA GLN A 9 -17.86 -2.96 12.14
C GLN A 9 -18.07 -3.88 10.94
N ASP A 10 -17.15 -3.86 9.97
CA ASP A 10 -17.22 -4.68 8.77
C ASP A 10 -17.10 -6.18 9.10
N LEU A 11 -16.30 -6.55 10.11
CA LEU A 11 -16.24 -7.93 10.57
C LEU A 11 -17.58 -8.41 11.11
N GLN A 12 -18.27 -7.60 11.93
CA GLN A 12 -19.59 -7.95 12.43
C GLN A 12 -20.60 -8.09 11.28
N THR A 13 -20.56 -7.16 10.33
CA THR A 13 -21.43 -7.20 9.15
C THR A 13 -21.18 -8.44 8.30
N ALA A 14 -19.92 -8.77 8.02
CA ALA A 14 -19.55 -9.97 7.28
C ALA A 14 -19.99 -11.26 7.98
N MET A 15 -19.93 -11.30 9.32
CA MET A 15 -20.44 -12.43 10.10
C MET A 15 -21.97 -12.57 9.99
N ARG A 16 -22.73 -11.46 10.07
CA ARG A 16 -24.19 -11.49 9.92
C ARG A 16 -24.64 -11.89 8.52
N GLN A 17 -23.90 -11.43 7.50
CA GLN A 17 -24.23 -11.68 6.09
C GLN A 17 -23.67 -13.03 5.55
N GLY A 18 -22.89 -13.75 6.34
CA GLY A 18 -22.23 -14.98 5.88
C GLY A 18 -21.17 -14.75 4.80
N ASN A 19 -20.61 -13.52 4.69
CA ASN A 19 -19.57 -13.22 3.70
C ASN A 19 -18.21 -13.77 4.19
N GLU A 20 -17.93 -15.02 3.84
CA GLU A 20 -16.77 -15.74 4.33
C GLU A 20 -15.43 -15.12 3.92
N LEU A 21 -15.32 -14.68 2.67
CA LEU A 21 -14.12 -14.04 2.13
C LEU A 21 -13.79 -12.77 2.92
N ARG A 22 -14.73 -11.83 3.01
CA ARG A 22 -14.52 -10.58 3.75
C ARG A 22 -14.24 -10.84 5.22
N ARG A 23 -14.98 -11.77 5.85
CA ARG A 23 -14.75 -12.19 7.24
C ARG A 23 -13.32 -12.67 7.46
N SER A 24 -12.80 -13.53 6.57
CA SER A 24 -11.45 -14.08 6.66
C SER A 24 -10.40 -12.97 6.54
N VAL A 25 -10.48 -12.17 5.48
CA VAL A 25 -9.54 -11.08 5.19
C VAL A 25 -9.52 -10.07 6.34
N VAL A 26 -10.69 -9.61 6.80
CA VAL A 26 -10.76 -8.60 7.86
C VAL A 26 -10.21 -9.13 9.19
N ARG A 27 -10.42 -10.42 9.52
CA ARG A 27 -9.76 -11.02 10.69
C ARG A 27 -8.25 -11.02 10.55
N LEU A 28 -7.74 -11.41 9.38
CA LEU A 28 -6.31 -11.44 9.13
C LEU A 28 -5.70 -10.04 9.25
N VAL A 29 -6.34 -9.01 8.67
CA VAL A 29 -5.89 -7.62 8.80
C VAL A 29 -5.82 -7.19 10.27
N LYS A 30 -6.89 -7.47 11.04
CA LYS A 30 -6.93 -7.13 12.48
C LYS A 30 -5.81 -7.82 13.26
N SER A 31 -5.56 -9.10 13.00
CA SER A 31 -4.46 -9.84 13.61
C SER A 31 -3.11 -9.23 13.24
N SER A 32 -2.86 -8.94 11.95
CA SER A 32 -1.62 -8.32 11.49
C SER A 32 -1.37 -6.94 12.12
N VAL A 33 -2.42 -6.14 12.29
CA VAL A 33 -2.35 -4.87 13.02
C VAL A 33 -1.97 -5.11 14.48
N GLN A 34 -2.63 -6.04 15.16
CA GLN A 34 -2.32 -6.37 16.55
C GLN A 34 -0.87 -6.88 16.72
N TYR A 35 -0.39 -7.74 15.82
CA TYR A 35 1.00 -8.20 15.82
C TYR A 35 1.99 -7.03 15.69
N GLU A 36 1.72 -6.07 14.80
CA GLU A 36 2.57 -4.89 14.63
C GLU A 36 2.50 -3.97 15.87
N GLU A 37 1.33 -3.80 16.50
CA GLU A 37 1.18 -3.04 17.75
C GLU A 37 2.00 -3.66 18.89
N ILE A 38 1.98 -4.99 19.03
CA ILE A 38 2.79 -5.73 20.00
C ILE A 38 4.27 -5.54 19.70
N ALA A 39 4.69 -5.70 18.44
CA ALA A 39 6.08 -5.55 18.03
C ALA A 39 6.62 -4.13 18.28
N ARG A 40 5.75 -3.10 18.17
CA ARG A 40 6.12 -1.70 18.45
C ARG A 40 5.93 -1.29 19.92
N GLY A 41 5.30 -2.12 20.73
CA GLY A 41 4.94 -1.80 22.11
C GLY A 41 3.94 -0.63 22.23
N ARG A 42 3.18 -0.31 21.18
CA ARG A 42 2.19 0.79 21.18
C ARG A 42 1.10 0.59 20.13
N PRO A 43 -0.10 1.17 20.33
CA PRO A 43 -1.16 1.17 19.33
C PRO A 43 -0.75 1.87 18.02
N LEU A 44 -1.29 1.41 16.90
CA LEU A 44 -1.15 2.06 15.61
C LEU A 44 -2.25 3.09 15.41
N ASP A 45 -1.89 4.19 14.77
CA ASP A 45 -2.81 5.14 14.14
C ASP A 45 -3.19 4.67 12.72
N ASP A 46 -4.10 5.37 12.07
CA ASP A 46 -4.54 5.02 10.70
C ASP A 46 -3.38 4.94 9.70
N PRO A 47 -2.40 5.87 9.69
CA PRO A 47 -1.20 5.72 8.87
C PRO A 47 -0.42 4.42 9.13
N GLY A 48 -0.27 4.02 10.39
CA GLY A 48 0.36 2.74 10.74
C GLY A 48 -0.44 1.53 10.24
N VAL A 49 -1.77 1.57 10.36
CA VAL A 49 -2.66 0.50 9.85
C VAL A 49 -2.58 0.41 8.32
N ILE A 50 -2.55 1.55 7.62
CA ILE A 50 -2.34 1.62 6.18
C ILE A 50 -1.02 0.95 5.78
N ASP A 51 0.06 1.16 6.53
CA ASP A 51 1.35 0.52 6.25
C ASP A 51 1.27 -1.01 6.38
N VAL A 52 0.50 -1.52 7.37
CA VAL A 52 0.25 -2.97 7.52
C VAL A 52 -0.52 -3.50 6.30
N ILE A 53 -1.61 -2.84 5.91
CA ILE A 53 -2.45 -3.26 4.79
C ILE A 53 -1.67 -3.23 3.47
N ASN A 54 -0.83 -2.21 3.24
CA ASN A 54 0.02 -2.13 2.05
C ASN A 54 1.01 -3.32 1.95
N ARG A 55 1.58 -3.77 3.07
CA ARG A 55 2.43 -4.97 3.08
C ARG A 55 1.64 -6.22 2.67
N MET A 56 0.41 -6.37 3.17
CA MET A 56 -0.46 -7.48 2.78
C MET A 56 -0.82 -7.41 1.30
N VAL A 57 -1.20 -6.23 0.78
CA VAL A 57 -1.47 -6.01 -0.65
C VAL A 57 -0.29 -6.44 -1.52
N ARG A 58 0.93 -6.08 -1.12
CA ARG A 58 2.16 -6.50 -1.81
C ARG A 58 2.31 -8.02 -1.84
N GLN A 59 2.10 -8.68 -0.70
CA GLN A 59 2.15 -10.16 -0.61
C GLN A 59 1.12 -10.83 -1.52
N HIS A 60 -0.12 -10.32 -1.58
CA HIS A 60 -1.13 -10.86 -2.50
C HIS A 60 -0.74 -10.66 -3.97
N ARG A 61 -0.18 -9.50 -4.35
CA ARG A 61 0.32 -9.26 -5.71
C ARG A 61 1.45 -10.22 -6.09
N GLU A 62 2.40 -10.45 -5.20
CA GLU A 62 3.49 -11.42 -5.38
C GLU A 62 2.94 -12.84 -5.54
N SER A 63 1.96 -13.24 -4.72
CA SER A 63 1.28 -14.54 -4.81
C SER A 63 0.50 -14.70 -6.12
N ILE A 64 -0.22 -13.67 -6.56
CA ILE A 64 -0.95 -13.66 -7.85
C ILE A 64 0.01 -13.94 -9.00
N GLU A 65 1.14 -13.24 -9.05
CA GLU A 65 2.14 -13.47 -10.10
C GLU A 65 2.73 -14.87 -10.04
N ALA A 66 3.05 -15.38 -8.84
CA ALA A 66 3.58 -16.72 -8.66
C ALA A 66 2.58 -17.80 -9.11
N PHE A 67 1.31 -17.68 -8.72
CA PHE A 67 0.27 -18.63 -9.12
C PHE A 67 -0.07 -18.56 -10.61
N ARG A 68 -0.03 -17.37 -11.22
CA ARG A 68 -0.16 -17.24 -12.69
C ARG A 68 0.98 -17.97 -13.40
N LYS A 69 2.23 -17.78 -12.97
CA LYS A 69 3.41 -18.49 -13.52
C LYS A 69 3.30 -20.00 -13.32
N GLY A 70 2.74 -20.45 -12.20
CA GLY A 70 2.49 -21.86 -11.89
C GLY A 70 1.23 -22.45 -12.53
N ASN A 71 0.50 -21.69 -13.37
CA ASN A 71 -0.75 -22.10 -14.01
C ASN A 71 -1.81 -22.62 -13.01
N ARG A 72 -2.00 -21.90 -11.89
CA ARG A 72 -2.96 -22.19 -10.80
C ARG A 72 -4.09 -21.14 -10.74
N PRO A 73 -5.01 -21.10 -11.72
CA PRO A 73 -6.01 -20.04 -11.86
C PRO A 73 -6.97 -19.93 -10.67
N GLU A 74 -7.28 -21.03 -9.99
CA GLU A 74 -8.12 -21.05 -8.80
C GLU A 74 -7.48 -20.29 -7.63
N LEU A 75 -6.16 -20.36 -7.50
CA LEU A 75 -5.42 -19.63 -6.48
C LEU A 75 -5.31 -18.15 -6.86
N VAL A 76 -5.14 -17.84 -8.14
CA VAL A 76 -5.16 -16.46 -8.64
C VAL A 76 -6.48 -15.77 -8.28
N GLN A 77 -7.62 -16.39 -8.58
CA GLN A 77 -8.93 -15.82 -8.27
C GLN A 77 -9.12 -15.58 -6.76
N ARG A 78 -8.63 -16.50 -5.92
CA ARG A 78 -8.68 -16.33 -4.47
C ARG A 78 -7.88 -15.11 -4.02
N GLU A 79 -6.62 -15.01 -4.44
CA GLU A 79 -5.76 -13.88 -4.07
C GLU A 79 -6.30 -12.54 -4.60
N GLU A 80 -6.88 -12.51 -5.80
CA GLU A 80 -7.54 -11.32 -6.37
C GLU A 80 -8.75 -10.90 -5.53
N GLY A 81 -9.55 -11.86 -5.06
CA GLY A 81 -10.68 -11.60 -4.16
C GLY A 81 -10.23 -11.02 -2.81
N GLU A 82 -9.17 -11.58 -2.22
CA GLU A 82 -8.62 -11.07 -0.96
C GLU A 82 -8.01 -9.68 -1.13
N LEU A 83 -7.26 -9.47 -2.21
CA LEU A 83 -6.69 -8.18 -2.59
C LEU A 83 -7.78 -7.11 -2.75
N ALA A 84 -8.89 -7.43 -3.42
CA ALA A 84 -9.99 -6.48 -3.61
C ALA A 84 -10.55 -5.99 -2.26
N VAL A 85 -10.74 -6.88 -1.29
CA VAL A 85 -11.21 -6.51 0.06
C VAL A 85 -10.20 -5.61 0.77
N LEU A 86 -8.90 -5.89 0.68
CA LEU A 86 -7.86 -5.05 1.29
C LEU A 86 -7.84 -3.63 0.71
N MET A 87 -8.00 -3.51 -0.61
CA MET A 87 -7.97 -2.22 -1.30
C MET A 87 -9.08 -1.27 -0.83
N GLU A 88 -10.21 -1.78 -0.32
CA GLU A 88 -11.29 -0.94 0.21
C GLU A 88 -10.92 -0.17 1.50
N TYR A 89 -9.88 -0.61 2.20
CA TYR A 89 -9.37 0.03 3.42
C TYR A 89 -8.20 0.99 3.15
N LEU A 90 -7.75 1.09 1.91
CA LEU A 90 -6.72 2.02 1.50
C LEU A 90 -7.32 3.28 0.88
N PRO A 91 -6.62 4.42 0.98
CA PRO A 91 -6.88 5.57 0.14
C PRO A 91 -6.85 5.20 -1.36
N GLN A 92 -7.52 6.02 -2.19
CA GLN A 92 -7.49 5.85 -3.63
C GLN A 92 -6.04 5.79 -4.13
N GLN A 93 -5.71 4.66 -4.76
CA GLN A 93 -4.39 4.42 -5.32
C GLN A 93 -4.13 5.38 -6.49
N LEU A 94 -2.93 5.92 -6.53
CA LEU A 94 -2.45 6.73 -7.64
C LEU A 94 -2.13 5.82 -8.83
N SER A 95 -2.51 6.26 -10.02
CA SER A 95 -1.93 5.73 -11.24
C SER A 95 -0.44 6.06 -11.32
N GLU A 96 0.30 5.32 -12.14
CA GLU A 96 1.71 5.62 -12.38
C GLU A 96 1.90 7.04 -12.93
N ALA A 97 1.02 7.50 -13.82
CA ALA A 97 1.08 8.85 -14.38
C ALA A 97 0.90 9.94 -13.31
N GLU A 98 -0.10 9.81 -12.44
CA GLU A 98 -0.31 10.76 -11.33
C GLU A 98 0.87 10.76 -10.36
N LEU A 99 1.43 9.58 -10.08
CA LEU A 99 2.59 9.46 -9.20
C LEU A 99 3.84 10.10 -9.81
N VAL A 100 4.08 9.91 -11.11
CA VAL A 100 5.16 10.56 -11.85
C VAL A 100 5.00 12.08 -11.80
N GLU A 101 3.79 12.59 -11.99
CA GLU A 101 3.52 14.03 -11.93
C GLU A 101 3.80 14.61 -10.53
N LEU A 102 3.30 13.98 -9.49
CA LEU A 102 3.59 14.38 -8.10
C LEU A 102 5.09 14.31 -7.78
N ALA A 103 5.79 13.30 -8.30
CA ALA A 103 7.23 13.17 -8.13
C ALA A 103 8.00 14.27 -8.87
N ARG A 104 7.62 14.62 -10.11
CA ARG A 104 8.22 15.75 -10.84
C ARG A 104 8.03 17.07 -10.10
N GLN A 105 6.84 17.32 -9.56
CA GLN A 105 6.56 18.49 -8.74
C GLN A 105 7.44 18.51 -7.48
N ALA A 106 7.58 17.39 -6.77
CA ALA A 106 8.45 17.31 -5.60
C ALA A 106 9.93 17.56 -5.95
N VAL A 107 10.41 17.05 -7.09
CA VAL A 107 11.77 17.33 -7.60
C VAL A 107 11.95 18.84 -7.85
N GLN A 108 11.00 19.49 -8.51
CA GLN A 108 11.03 20.93 -8.75
C GLN A 108 10.97 21.75 -7.46
N GLU A 109 10.03 21.46 -6.56
CA GLU A 109 9.87 22.13 -5.25
C GLU A 109 11.14 22.05 -4.41
N THR A 110 11.87 20.94 -4.50
CA THR A 110 13.09 20.70 -3.73
C THR A 110 14.35 21.19 -4.45
N GLY A 111 14.27 21.54 -5.74
CA GLY A 111 15.43 21.88 -6.56
C GLY A 111 16.44 20.74 -6.71
N ALA A 112 16.02 19.50 -6.49
CA ALA A 112 16.88 18.32 -6.59
C ALA A 112 17.33 18.10 -8.04
N ARG A 113 18.60 17.69 -8.23
CA ARG A 113 19.19 17.45 -9.56
C ARG A 113 20.01 16.16 -9.64
N LEU A 114 20.47 15.65 -8.50
CA LEU A 114 21.37 14.51 -8.45
C LEU A 114 20.69 13.30 -7.80
N PRO A 115 21.12 12.07 -8.11
CA PRO A 115 20.65 10.88 -7.40
C PRO A 115 20.82 10.96 -5.87
N SER A 116 21.84 11.68 -5.39
CA SER A 116 22.06 11.94 -3.96
C SER A 116 20.92 12.75 -3.31
N ASP A 117 20.13 13.49 -4.09
CA ASP A 117 19.02 14.31 -3.59
C ASP A 117 17.74 13.51 -3.36
N GLN A 118 17.72 12.21 -3.68
CA GLN A 118 16.53 11.37 -3.57
C GLN A 118 15.89 11.45 -2.18
N GLY A 119 16.68 11.46 -1.10
CA GLY A 119 16.15 11.58 0.26
C GLY A 119 15.38 12.88 0.50
N LYS A 120 15.82 13.98 -0.11
CA LYS A 120 15.15 15.30 -0.04
C LYS A 120 13.80 15.27 -0.74
N VAL A 121 13.76 14.70 -1.95
CA VAL A 121 12.52 14.55 -2.73
C VAL A 121 11.54 13.64 -2.00
N MET A 122 12.01 12.50 -1.48
CA MET A 122 11.19 11.56 -0.72
C MET A 122 10.58 12.20 0.53
N GLY A 123 11.34 13.01 1.27
CA GLY A 123 10.83 13.74 2.43
C GLY A 123 9.66 14.68 2.10
N ARG A 124 9.66 15.26 0.90
CA ARG A 124 8.58 16.13 0.42
C ARG A 124 7.40 15.36 -0.18
N LEU A 125 7.67 14.26 -0.87
CA LEU A 125 6.68 13.50 -1.63
C LEU A 125 5.88 12.54 -0.75
N MET A 126 6.52 11.83 0.17
CA MET A 126 5.89 10.77 0.96
C MET A 126 4.60 11.20 1.69
N PRO A 127 4.52 12.40 2.32
CA PRO A 127 3.27 12.86 2.93
C PRO A 127 2.09 12.98 1.94
N LYS A 128 2.37 13.24 0.65
CA LYS A 128 1.36 13.39 -0.41
C LYS A 128 0.88 12.04 -0.97
N VAL A 129 1.70 10.99 -0.87
CA VAL A 129 1.47 9.69 -1.54
C VAL A 129 1.33 8.51 -0.58
N ARG A 130 1.57 8.69 0.73
CA ARG A 130 1.46 7.62 1.72
C ARG A 130 0.08 6.97 1.67
N GLY A 131 0.05 5.65 1.59
CA GLY A 131 -1.19 4.87 1.47
C GLY A 131 -1.83 4.87 0.08
N ARG A 132 -1.37 5.73 -0.84
CA ARG A 132 -1.87 5.84 -2.22
C ARG A 132 -0.92 5.24 -3.26
N ALA A 133 0.32 4.95 -2.86
CA ALA A 133 1.31 4.27 -3.69
C ALA A 133 2.29 3.50 -2.80
N GLU A 134 2.91 2.45 -3.35
CA GLU A 134 3.94 1.69 -2.65
C GLU A 134 5.24 2.50 -2.54
N GLY A 135 5.83 2.56 -1.34
CA GLY A 135 7.07 3.31 -1.11
C GLY A 135 8.22 2.91 -2.04
N ALA A 136 8.32 1.62 -2.40
CA ALA A 136 9.31 1.12 -3.36
C ALA A 136 9.07 1.70 -4.78
N GLN A 137 7.80 1.74 -5.23
CA GLN A 137 7.42 2.33 -6.51
C GLN A 137 7.70 3.84 -6.54
N VAL A 138 7.33 4.55 -5.46
CA VAL A 138 7.61 5.99 -5.31
C VAL A 138 9.11 6.25 -5.40
N SER A 139 9.91 5.47 -4.67
CA SER A 139 11.37 5.56 -4.65
C SER A 139 11.98 5.30 -6.03
N ALA A 140 11.51 4.28 -6.75
CA ALA A 140 11.99 3.94 -8.08
C ALA A 140 11.70 5.05 -9.12
N ILE A 141 10.50 5.65 -9.07
CA ILE A 141 10.12 6.76 -9.94
C ILE A 141 10.99 7.99 -9.67
N VAL A 142 11.18 8.36 -8.39
CA VAL A 142 12.04 9.49 -8.02
C VAL A 142 13.48 9.27 -8.50
N ALA A 143 14.03 8.08 -8.26
CA ALA A 143 15.38 7.73 -8.71
C ALA A 143 15.52 7.83 -10.25
N ARG A 144 14.52 7.34 -10.99
CA ARG A 144 14.48 7.45 -12.45
C ARG A 144 14.46 8.90 -12.92
N LEU A 145 13.60 9.74 -12.35
CA LEU A 145 13.49 11.15 -12.72
C LEU A 145 14.78 11.93 -12.48
N LEU A 146 15.45 11.70 -11.34
CA LEU A 146 16.72 12.34 -11.03
C LEU A 146 17.84 11.89 -11.96
N LYS A 147 17.86 10.62 -12.37
CA LYS A 147 18.83 10.10 -13.35
C LYS A 147 18.63 10.70 -14.75
N GLU A 148 17.38 10.84 -15.19
CA GLU A 148 17.03 11.50 -16.46
C GLU A 148 17.50 12.97 -16.47
N GLN A 149 17.30 13.70 -15.38
CA GLN A 149 17.75 15.09 -15.23
C GLN A 149 19.27 15.25 -15.20
N ALA A 150 20.00 14.34 -14.55
CA ALA A 150 21.45 14.38 -14.50
C ALA A 150 22.13 14.06 -15.86
N SER A 151 21.38 13.46 -16.78
CA SER A 151 21.85 13.09 -18.12
C SER A 151 21.47 14.11 -19.20
N SER A 152 20.73 15.16 -18.82
CA SER A 152 20.26 16.26 -19.69
C SER A 152 21.06 17.53 -19.44
#